data_AF-A0A9N8K4M5-F1
#
_entry.id   AF-A0A9N8K4M5-F1
#
_cell.length_a   1.000
_cell.length_b   1.000
_cell.length_c   1.000
_cell.angle_alpha   90.00
_cell.angle_beta   90.00
_cell.angle_gamma   90.00
#
_symmetry.space_group_name_H-M   'P 1'
#
loop_
_entity.id
_entity.type
_entity.pdbx_description
1 polymer ?
#
loop_
_entity_poly.entity_id
_entity_poly.type
_entity_poly.pdbx_seq_one_letter_code
_entity_poly.pdbx_strand_id
1 'polypeptide(L)'
;MICTRKEAIANNYYSFVSRVNPKTANDHVILGVLGYKPREFAAQMNLNLNNGWAIVRTFVDMVMSQDEDEAKFVLVKDPNKPTIRLYNVPRDTFEEEEEMAGIDEE
;
A
#
# COMPACT_ATOMS: atom_id res chain seq x y z
N MET A 1 2.99 4.13 2.63
CA MET A 1 4.11 5.04 3.00
C MET A 1 5.12 5.28 1.86
N ILE A 2 5.27 4.37 0.88
CA ILE A 2 6.26 4.50 -0.23
C ILE A 2 5.73 5.29 -1.46
N CYS A 3 4.47 5.75 -1.44
CA CYS A 3 3.83 6.45 -2.58
C CYS A 3 4.32 7.90 -2.74
N THR A 4 5.63 8.10 -2.85
CA THR A 4 6.26 9.36 -3.22
C THR A 4 6.71 9.21 -4.66
N ARG A 5 6.39 10.17 -5.52
CA ARG A 5 6.78 10.13 -6.94
C ARG A 5 8.27 9.78 -7.06
N LYS A 6 8.60 8.84 -7.94
CA LYS A 6 9.95 8.27 -8.13
C LYS A 6 11.04 9.34 -8.39
N GLU A 7 10.61 10.53 -8.82
CA GLU A 7 11.41 11.71 -9.16
C GLU A 7 10.99 12.95 -8.33
N ALA A 8 10.44 12.77 -7.12
CA ALA A 8 10.09 13.90 -6.26
C ALA A 8 11.37 14.58 -5.73
N ILE A 9 11.71 15.71 -6.36
CA ILE A 9 12.75 16.65 -5.92
C ILE A 9 12.21 17.54 -4.78
N ALA A 10 10.89 17.67 -4.67
CA ALA A 10 10.22 18.47 -3.65
C ALA A 10 10.14 17.76 -2.29
N ASN A 11 10.08 18.56 -1.23
CA ASN A 11 9.84 18.07 0.13
C ASN A 11 8.41 17.55 0.27
N ASN A 12 8.26 16.42 0.96
CA ASN A 12 6.98 15.97 1.46
C ASN A 12 6.75 16.50 2.87
N TYR A 13 5.52 16.93 3.15
CA TYR A 13 5.13 17.46 4.44
C TYR A 13 4.32 16.43 5.22
N TYR A 14 4.71 16.20 6.47
CA TYR A 14 4.03 15.34 7.43
C TYR A 14 3.48 16.20 8.57
N SER A 15 2.19 16.09 8.85
CA SER A 15 1.56 16.76 9.98
C SER A 15 1.38 15.80 11.15
N PHE A 16 1.66 16.30 12.36
CA PHE A 16 1.45 15.57 13.59
C PHE A 16 0.10 16.00 14.18
N VAL A 17 -0.85 15.06 14.23
CA VAL A 17 -2.20 15.30 14.75
C VAL A 17 -2.36 14.48 16.03
N SER A 18 -2.84 15.13 17.09
CA SER A 18 -3.15 14.48 18.36
C SER A 18 -4.62 14.70 18.73
N ARG A 19 -5.19 13.80 19.50
CA ARG A 19 -6.51 14.01 20.11
C ARG A 19 -6.41 15.07 21.20
N VAL A 20 -7.45 15.90 21.32
CA VAL A 20 -7.56 16.89 22.41
C VAL A 20 -7.81 16.18 23.74
N ASN A 21 -8.64 15.14 23.73
CA ASN A 21 -8.88 14.27 24.87
C ASN A 21 -8.59 12.82 24.46
N PRO A 22 -7.74 12.07 25.17
CA PRO A 22 -7.44 10.68 24.82
C PRO A 22 -8.67 9.76 24.85
N LYS A 23 -9.73 10.13 25.58
CA LYS A 23 -10.96 9.34 25.72
C LYS A 23 -11.95 9.51 24.58
N THR A 24 -11.92 10.62 23.85
CA THR A 24 -12.87 10.92 22.76
C THR A 24 -12.13 11.06 21.44
N ALA A 25 -12.67 10.46 20.38
CA ALA A 25 -12.06 10.48 19.06
C ALA A 25 -12.56 11.64 18.16
N ASN A 26 -13.40 12.53 18.68
CA ASN A 26 -14.04 13.57 17.87
C ASN A 26 -13.14 14.79 17.68
N ASP A 27 -12.40 15.19 18.72
CA ASP A 27 -11.65 16.44 18.72
C ASP A 27 -10.15 16.20 18.54
N HIS A 28 -9.58 16.83 17.51
CA HIS A 28 -8.16 16.71 17.15
C HIS A 28 -7.49 18.08 17.00
N VAL A 29 -6.20 18.15 17.34
CA VAL A 29 -5.35 19.34 17.23
C VAL A 29 -4.07 19.02 16.46
N ILE A 30 -3.62 19.96 15.63
CA ILE A 30 -2.36 19.86 14.89
C ILE A 30 -1.23 20.39 15.77
N LEU A 31 -0.25 19.54 16.06
CA LEU A 31 0.92 19.88 16.89
C LEU A 31 2.05 20.51 16.06
N GLY A 32 2.11 20.22 14.76
CA GLY A 32 3.12 20.78 13.87
C GLY A 32 3.18 20.08 12.51
N VAL A 33 3.97 20.66 11.60
CA VAL A 33 4.22 20.13 10.25
C VAL A 33 5.73 20.09 10.03
N LEU A 34 6.25 18.94 9.57
CA LEU A 34 7.65 18.76 9.22
C LEU A 34 7.80 18.43 7.73
N GLY A 35 8.74 19.08 7.06
CA GLY A 35 9.07 18.83 5.66
C GLY A 35 10.34 17.98 5.55
N TYR A 36 10.27 16.85 4.87
CA TYR A 36 11.44 16.01 4.57
C TYR A 36 11.57 15.74 3.08
N LYS A 37 12.82 15.65 2.61
CA LYS A 37 13.08 15.08 1.29
C LYS A 37 12.76 13.58 1.33
N PRO A 38 12.01 13.04 0.36
CA PRO A 38 11.58 11.64 0.38
C PRO A 38 12.74 10.64 0.51
N ARG A 39 13.89 10.91 -0.14
CA ARG A 39 15.08 10.05 -0.06
C ARG A 39 15.73 10.03 1.32
N GLU A 40 15.84 11.19 1.97
CA GLU A 40 16.42 11.31 3.31
C GLU A 40 15.51 10.63 4.35
N PHE A 41 14.19 10.80 4.20
CA PHE A 41 13.21 10.15 5.05
C PHE A 41 13.23 8.62 4.90
N ALA A 42 13.32 8.09 3.67
CA ALA A 42 13.43 6.66 3.42
C ALA A 42 14.67 6.05 4.10
N ALA A 43 15.82 6.75 4.05
CA ALA A 43 17.04 6.31 4.72
C ALA A 43 16.89 6.29 6.25
N GLN A 44 16.23 7.30 6.84
CA GLN A 44 15.96 7.33 8.30
C GLN A 44 15.06 6.19 8.75
N MET A 45 14.10 5.77 7.92
CA MET A 45 13.23 4.63 8.18
C MET A 45 13.87 3.27 7.88
N ASN A 46 15.15 3.22 7.53
CA ASN A 46 15.86 2.01 7.11
C ASN A 46 15.18 1.29 5.91
N LEU A 47 14.59 2.06 5.00
CA LEU A 47 13.97 1.55 3.78
C LEU A 47 14.98 1.55 2.63
N ASN A 48 15.31 0.35 2.14
CA ASN A 48 16.18 0.19 0.97
C ASN A 48 15.33 0.03 -0.31
N LEU A 49 15.36 1.04 -1.17
CA LEU A 49 14.60 1.06 -2.44
C LEU A 49 15.00 -0.09 -3.39
N ASN A 50 16.26 -0.50 -3.39
CA ASN A 50 16.73 -1.61 -4.23
C ASN A 50 16.13 -2.94 -3.75
N ASN A 51 16.08 -3.15 -2.43
CA ASN A 51 15.42 -4.31 -1.84
C ASN A 51 13.91 -4.31 -2.17
N GLY A 52 13.25 -3.16 -2.01
CA GLY A 52 11.83 -3.02 -2.36
C GLY A 52 11.53 -3.37 -3.83
N TRP A 53 12.38 -2.93 -4.76
CA TRP A 53 12.20 -3.26 -6.18
C TRP A 53 12.51 -4.73 -6.51
N ALA A 54 13.49 -5.34 -5.84
CA ALA A 54 13.77 -6.76 -5.99
C ALA A 54 12.57 -7.62 -5.58
N ILE A 55 11.92 -7.29 -4.45
CA ILE A 55 10.71 -7.98 -3.97
C ILE A 55 9.59 -7.93 -5.02
N VAL A 56 9.33 -6.75 -5.61
CA VAL A 56 8.31 -6.60 -6.66
C VAL A 56 8.64 -7.45 -7.87
N ARG A 57 9.90 -7.46 -8.31
CA ARG A 57 10.34 -8.31 -9.43
C ARG A 57 10.08 -9.79 -9.14
N THR A 58 10.40 -10.27 -7.94
CA THR A 58 10.12 -11.66 -7.56
C THR A 58 8.64 -12.02 -7.69
N PHE A 59 7.72 -11.13 -7.34
CA PHE A 59 6.29 -11.38 -7.53
C PHE A 59 5.89 -11.42 -9.02
N VAL A 60 6.41 -10.51 -9.82
CA VAL A 60 6.17 -10.50 -11.27
C VAL A 60 6.71 -11.78 -11.91
N ASP A 61 7.91 -12.21 -11.55
CA ASP A 61 8.53 -13.42 -12.06
C ASP A 61 7.72 -14.67 -11.70
N MET A 62 7.16 -14.74 -10.48
CA MET A 62 6.28 -15.85 -10.06
C MET A 62 5.00 -15.91 -10.90
N VAL A 63 4.34 -14.77 -11.14
CA VAL A 63 3.12 -14.72 -11.96
C VAL A 63 3.40 -15.05 -13.42
N MET A 64 4.51 -14.54 -13.97
CA MET A 64 4.91 -14.82 -15.37
C MET A 64 5.33 -16.29 -15.57
N SER A 65 5.85 -16.96 -14.54
CA SER A 65 6.26 -18.37 -14.64
C SER A 65 5.09 -19.35 -14.76
N GLN A 66 3.85 -18.90 -14.56
CA GLN A 66 2.68 -19.77 -14.51
C GLN A 66 2.08 -20.05 -15.91
N ASP A 67 2.59 -19.43 -16.98
CA ASP A 67 2.22 -19.64 -18.41
C ASP A 67 0.70 -19.71 -18.72
N GLU A 68 -0.14 -19.14 -17.85
CA GLU A 68 -1.59 -19.05 -18.04
C GLU A 68 -1.91 -17.64 -18.54
N ASP A 69 -2.42 -17.52 -19.78
CA ASP A 69 -2.72 -16.24 -20.46
C ASP A 69 -3.73 -15.36 -19.69
N GLU A 70 -4.53 -15.97 -18.80
CA GLU A 70 -5.62 -15.32 -18.07
C GLU A 70 -5.82 -15.99 -16.69
N ALA A 71 -4.89 -15.72 -15.77
CA ALA A 71 -4.94 -16.16 -14.37
C ALA A 71 -5.10 -14.97 -13.41
N LYS A 72 -5.93 -15.14 -12.38
CA LYS A 72 -6.23 -14.11 -11.37
C LYS A 72 -5.58 -14.51 -10.05
N PHE A 73 -4.79 -13.61 -9.47
CA PHE A 73 -4.04 -13.91 -8.25
C PHE A 73 -4.39 -12.96 -7.11
N VAL A 74 -4.41 -13.49 -5.89
CA VAL A 74 -4.63 -12.73 -4.66
C VAL A 74 -3.39 -12.84 -3.77
N LEU A 75 -2.82 -11.69 -3.42
CA LEU A 75 -1.70 -11.60 -2.50
C LEU A 75 -2.23 -11.29 -1.09
N VAL A 76 -2.08 -12.23 -0.16
CA VAL A 76 -2.58 -12.10 1.21
C VAL A 76 -1.44 -12.18 2.21
N LYS A 77 -1.41 -11.22 3.14
CA LYS A 77 -0.53 -11.25 4.31
C LYS A 77 -1.20 -12.01 5.44
N ASP A 78 -0.52 -13.03 5.98
CA ASP A 78 -1.04 -13.83 7.09
C ASP A 78 -1.18 -12.96 8.37
N PRO A 79 -2.32 -12.99 9.08
CA PRO A 79 -2.52 -12.15 10.25
C PRO A 79 -1.60 -12.55 11.42
N ASN A 80 -1.33 -13.84 11.58
CA ASN A 80 -0.61 -14.40 12.71
C ASN A 80 0.87 -14.64 12.41
N LYS A 81 1.20 -14.93 11.14
CA LYS A 81 2.58 -15.20 10.70
C LYS A 81 3.10 -14.06 9.82
N PRO A 82 4.40 -13.72 9.90
CA PRO A 82 5.02 -12.73 9.01
C PRO A 82 5.30 -13.33 7.63
N THR A 83 4.28 -13.92 7.00
CA THR A 83 4.38 -14.58 5.69
C THR A 83 3.32 -14.01 4.75
N ILE A 84 3.70 -13.84 3.48
CA ILE A 84 2.79 -13.43 2.41
C ILE A 84 2.57 -14.64 1.50
N ARG A 85 1.33 -14.87 1.08
CA ARG A 85 0.95 -16.01 0.23
C ARG A 85 0.26 -15.50 -1.03
N LEU A 86 0.54 -16.17 -2.15
CA LEU A 86 -0.09 -15.94 -3.44
C LEU A 86 -1.10 -17.07 -3.69
N TYR A 87 -2.37 -16.73 -3.93
CA TYR A 87 -3.42 -17.68 -4.26
C TYR A 87 -3.87 -17.47 -5.70
N ASN A 88 -3.98 -18.54 -6.48
CA ASN A 88 -4.70 -18.52 -7.76
C ASN A 88 -6.20 -18.66 -7.46
N VAL A 89 -7.02 -17.76 -7.99
CA VAL A 89 -8.46 -17.77 -7.81
C VAL A 89 -9.18 -17.85 -9.16
N PRO A 90 -10.36 -18.49 -9.21
CA PRO A 90 -11.19 -18.48 -10.42
C PRO A 90 -11.51 -17.05 -10.88
N ARG A 91 -11.70 -16.87 -12.19
CA ARG A 91 -11.91 -15.55 -12.83
C ARG A 91 -13.09 -14.78 -12.23
N ASP A 92 -14.15 -15.53 -11.93
CA ASP A 92 -15.44 -15.08 -11.40
C ASP A 92 -15.38 -14.48 -9.97
N THR A 93 -14.27 -14.69 -9.24
CA THR A 93 -14.17 -14.32 -7.80
C THR A 93 -14.39 -12.84 -7.50
N PHE A 94 -14.24 -11.94 -8.48
CA PHE A 94 -14.41 -10.50 -8.27
C PHE A 94 -15.36 -9.83 -9.28
N GLU A 95 -16.01 -10.62 -10.15
CA GLU A 95 -16.93 -10.06 -11.14
C GLU A 95 -18.27 -9.66 -10.49
N GLU A 96 -18.71 -10.37 -9.44
CA GLU A 96 -19.91 -10.01 -8.64
C GLU A 96 -19.77 -8.69 -7.86
N GLU A 97 -18.55 -8.23 -7.54
CA GLU A 97 -18.33 -6.96 -6.83
C GLU A 97 -18.40 -5.74 -7.76
N GLU A 98 -18.13 -5.91 -9.07
CA GLU A 98 -18.20 -4.82 -10.05
C GLU A 98 -19.66 -4.45 -10.39
N GLU A 99 -20.60 -5.39 -10.35
CA GLU A 99 -22.03 -5.12 -10.57
C GLU A 99 -22.69 -4.33 -9.43
N MET A 100 -22.14 -4.41 -8.21
CA MET A 100 -22.70 -3.77 -7.02
C MET A 100 -22.26 -2.31 -6.83
N ALA A 101 -21.26 -1.83 -7.59
CA ALA A 101 -20.75 -0.46 -7.51
C ALA A 101 -21.41 0.53 -8.49
N GLY A 102 -22.41 0.08 -9.27
CA GLY A 102 -23.08 0.87 -10.31
C GLY A 102 -24.49 1.36 -9.98
N ILE A 103 -24.98 1.19 -8.74
CA ILE A 103 -26.35 1.56 -8.35
C ILE A 103 -26.31 2.59 -7.21
N ASP A 104 -25.88 3.81 -7.51
CA ASP A 104 -26.03 5.00 -6.63
C ASP A 104 -26.09 6.30 -7.47
N GLU A 105 -26.84 6.29 -8.57
CA GLU A 105 -27.33 7.53 -9.21
C GLU A 105 -28.83 7.41 -9.50
N GLU A 106 -29.66 7.84 -8.54
CA GLU A 106 -30.92 8.58 -8.76
C GLU A 106 -31.38 9.32 -7.49
#